data_AF-A0A6V7HNV5-F1
#
_entry.id   AF-A0A6V7HNV5-F1
#
_cell.length_a   1.000
_cell.length_b   1.000
_cell.length_c   1.000
_cell.angle_alpha   90.00
_cell.angle_beta   90.00
_cell.angle_gamma   90.00
#
_symmetry.space_group_name_H-M   'P 1'
#
loop_
_entity.id
_entity.type
_entity.pdbx_description
1 polymer ?
#
loop_
_entity_poly.entity_id
_entity_poly.type
_entity_poly.pdbx_seq_one_letter_code
_entity_poly.pdbx_strand_id
1 'polypeptide(L)' 'LIATFLHIHPFGASVDYVWSYLQKLEHGLRPNEVEALMQRFPHVFKQELSGIGANMERRWQFSGFNIRNHNH' A
#
# COMPACT_ATOMS: atom_id res chain seq x y z
N LEU A 1 -5.09 0.06 -10.17
CA LEU A 1 -5.15 1.38 -9.50
C LEU A 1 -4.27 1.44 -8.26
N ILE A 2 -4.56 0.68 -7.19
CA ILE A 2 -3.71 0.66 -5.97
C ILE A 2 -2.25 0.29 -6.28
N ALA A 3 -2.03 -0.79 -7.04
CA ALA A 3 -0.68 -1.21 -7.46
C ALA A 3 0.07 -0.09 -8.19
N THR A 4 -0.56 0.53 -9.20
CA THR A 4 0.01 1.65 -9.96
C THR A 4 0.30 2.86 -9.07
N PHE A 5 -0.64 3.21 -8.20
CA PHE A 5 -0.48 4.30 -7.23
C PHE A 5 0.73 4.03 -6.33
N LEU A 6 0.79 2.87 -5.67
CA LEU A 6 1.90 2.52 -4.80
C LEU A 6 3.22 2.35 -5.55
N HIS A 7 3.20 1.93 -6.82
CA HIS A 7 4.41 1.79 -7.64
C HIS A 7 5.11 3.13 -7.88
N ILE A 8 4.38 4.23 -8.02
CA ILE A 8 4.96 5.58 -8.16
C ILE A 8 5.28 6.24 -6.81
N HIS A 9 4.96 5.60 -5.68
CA HIS A 9 5.28 6.07 -4.32
C HIS A 9 6.43 5.23 -3.73
N PRO A 10 7.70 5.63 -3.90
CA PRO A 10 8.87 4.80 -3.53
C PRO A 10 8.96 4.51 -2.03
N PHE A 11 8.34 5.33 -1.18
CA PHE A 11 8.30 5.15 0.27
C PHE A 11 6.99 4.54 0.77
N GLY A 12 6.09 4.17 -0.14
CA GLY A 12 4.74 3.74 0.19
C GLY A 12 3.83 4.88 0.66
N ALA A 13 2.61 4.52 0.99
CA ALA A 13 1.55 5.46 1.38
C ALA A 13 0.70 4.90 2.52
N SER A 14 0.11 5.78 3.34
CA SER A 14 -0.90 5.36 4.32
C SER A 14 -2.17 4.87 3.61
N VAL A 15 -2.98 4.08 4.32
CA VAL A 15 -4.30 3.65 3.82
C VAL A 15 -5.17 4.85 3.45
N ASP A 16 -5.16 5.90 4.28
CA ASP A 16 -5.96 7.11 4.05
C ASP A 16 -5.56 7.83 2.77
N TYR A 17 -4.28 7.82 2.42
CA TYR A 17 -3.82 8.47 1.20
C TYR A 17 -4.20 7.68 -0.05
N VAL A 18 -4.04 6.35 -0.02
CA VAL A 18 -4.52 5.47 -1.09
C VAL A 18 -6.04 5.63 -1.27
N TRP A 19 -6.79 5.61 -0.17
CA TRP A 19 -8.24 5.80 -0.17
C TRP A 19 -8.64 7.17 -0.74
N SER A 20 -7.99 8.25 -0.32
CA SER A 20 -8.25 9.61 -0.83
C SER A 20 -8.04 9.74 -2.34
N TYR A 21 -7.12 8.95 -2.90
CA TYR A 21 -6.95 8.84 -4.35
C TYR A 21 -8.11 8.07 -5.00
N LEU A 22 -8.48 6.90 -4.46
CA LEU A 22 -9.54 6.05 -5.01
C LEU A 22 -10.93 6.68 -4.92
N GLN A 23 -11.23 7.42 -3.84
CA GLN A 23 -12.53 8.06 -3.63
C GLN A 23 -12.88 9.08 -4.72
N LYS A 24 -11.87 9.65 -5.39
CA LYS A 24 -12.07 10.57 -6.53
C LYS A 24 -12.55 9.84 -7.79
N LEU A 25 -12.37 8.52 -7.85
CA LEU A 25 -12.75 7.67 -8.98
C LEU A 25 -14.02 6.89 -8.68
N GLU A 26 -14.19 6.43 -7.43
CA GLU A 26 -15.33 5.65 -6.98
C GLU A 26 -15.85 6.20 -5.66
N HIS A 27 -17.00 6.87 -5.72
CA HIS A 27 -17.67 7.40 -4.54
C HIS A 27 -18.29 6.25 -3.72
N GLY A 28 -18.15 6.30 -2.39
CA GLY A 28 -18.72 5.32 -1.47
C GLY A 28 -17.76 4.24 -0.99
N LEU A 29 -16.55 4.17 -1.56
CA LEU A 29 -15.48 3.29 -1.07
C LEU A 29 -15.08 3.66 0.36
N ARG A 30 -14.98 2.68 1.26
CA ARG A 30 -14.56 2.90 2.66
C ARG A 30 -13.06 2.59 2.83
N PRO A 31 -12.33 3.30 3.72
CA PRO A 31 -10.91 3.02 3.96
C PRO A 31 -10.62 1.55 4.33
N ASN A 32 -11.49 0.94 5.17
CA ASN A 32 -11.32 -0.45 5.60
C ASN A 32 -11.41 -1.45 4.43
N GLU A 33 -12.15 -1.15 3.37
CA GLU A 33 -12.25 -2.01 2.19
C GLU A 33 -10.96 -1.98 1.38
N VAL A 34 -10.31 -0.80 1.31
CA VAL A 34 -8.99 -0.63 0.70
C VAL A 34 -7.94 -1.44 1.47
N GLU A 35 -7.94 -1.33 2.80
CA GLU A 35 -7.00 -2.07 3.65
C GLU A 35 -7.22 -3.58 3.56
N ALA A 36 -8.47 -4.05 3.68
CA ALA A 36 -8.80 -5.47 3.60
C ALA A 36 -8.39 -6.08 2.26
N LEU A 37 -8.55 -5.33 1.15
CA LEU A 37 -8.08 -5.75 -0.16
C LEU A 37 -6.55 -5.90 -0.18
N MET A 38 -5.81 -4.90 0.31
CA MET A 38 -4.34 -4.97 0.33
C MET A 38 -3.84 -6.13 1.21
N GLN A 39 -4.46 -6.36 2.37
CA GLN A 39 -4.16 -7.48 3.26
C GLN A 39 -4.42 -8.86 2.61
N ARG A 40 -5.42 -8.96 1.72
CA ARG A 40 -5.74 -10.21 1.01
C ARG A 40 -4.68 -10.62 -0.01
N PHE A 41 -3.82 -9.71 -0.44
CA PHE A 41 -2.76 -9.98 -1.42
C PHE A 41 -1.36 -9.60 -0.89
N PRO A 42 -0.85 -10.31 0.15
CA PRO A 42 0.41 -9.97 0.82
C PRO A 42 1.66 -10.11 -0.07
N HIS A 43 1.58 -10.90 -1.15
CA HIS A 43 2.64 -11.00 -2.17
C HIS A 43 2.68 -9.80 -3.12
N VAL A 44 1.63 -8.96 -3.12
CA VAL A 44 1.49 -7.79 -3.99
C VAL A 44 1.63 -6.51 -3.18
N PHE A 45 1.02 -6.46 -1.99
CA PHE A 45 1.04 -5.30 -1.09
C PHE A 45 1.65 -5.67 0.25
N LYS A 46 2.68 -4.94 0.65
CA LYS A 46 3.34 -5.11 1.96
C LYS A 46 3.02 -3.92 2.85
N GLN A 47 2.72 -4.20 4.11
CA GLN A 47 2.61 -3.18 5.13
C GLN A 47 3.96 -3.07 5.86
N GLU A 48 4.56 -1.89 5.80
CA GLU A 48 5.82 -1.56 6.45
C GLU A 48 5.59 -0.55 7.56
N LEU A 49 6.32 -0.71 8.67
CA LEU A 49 6.38 0.28 9.73
C LEU A 49 7.59 1.19 9.48
N SER A 50 7.34 2.50 9.38
CA SER A 50 8.37 3.51 9.18
C SER A 50 8.40 4.45 10.39
N GLY A 51 9.56 5.04 10.69
CA GLY A 51 9.74 5.97 11.81
C GLY A 51 10.15 5.32 13.14
N ILE A 52 10.30 6.14 14.18
CA ILE A 52 10.78 5.74 15.51
C ILE A 52 9.87 6.36 16.58
N GLY A 53 9.47 5.57 17.58
CA GLY A 53 8.71 6.04 18.74
C GLY A 53 7.38 6.69 18.35
N ALA A 54 7.19 7.94 18.76
CA ALA A 54 5.95 8.68 18.51
C ALA A 54 5.68 9.00 17.02
N ASN A 55 6.70 8.89 16.16
CA ASN A 55 6.58 9.12 14.71
C ASN A 55 6.42 7.81 13.91
N MET A 56 6.03 6.71 14.56
CA MET A 56 5.77 5.46 13.85
C MET A 56 4.53 5.56 12.96
N GLU A 57 4.67 5.17 11.71
CA GLU A 57 3.62 5.20 10.70
C GLU A 57 3.52 3.86 9.97
N ARG A 58 2.30 3.45 9.64
CA ARG A 58 2.03 2.29 8.79
C ARG A 58 1.90 2.73 7.34
N ARG A 59 2.76 2.20 6.48
CA ARG A 59 2.74 2.46 5.04
C ARG A 59 2.54 1.18 4.26
N TRP A 60 1.78 1.26 3.18
CA TRP A 60 1.63 0.20 2.21
C TRP A 60 2.59 0.42 1.04
N GLN A 61 3.27 -0.63 0.61
CA GLN A 61 4.18 -0.65 -0.53
C GLN A 61 3.77 -1.72 -1.55
N PHE A 62 4.05 -1.47 -2.82
CA PHE A 62 3.82 -2.44 -3.88
C PHE A 62 5.07 -3.30 -4.11
N SER A 63 4.91 -4.62 -4.09
CA SER A 63 5.98 -5.62 -4.17
C SER A 63 5.82 -6.63 -5.33
N GLY A 64 4.78 -6.46 -6.16
CA GLY A 64 4.42 -7.43 -7.21
C GLY A 64 5.42 -7.60 -8.37
N PHE A 65 6.45 -6.75 -8.47
CA PHE A 65 7.55 -6.89 -9.45
C PHE A 65 8.92 -7.12 -8.81
N ASN A 66 8.99 -7.65 -7.58
CA ASN A 66 10.27 -8.16 -7.05
C ASN A 66 10.68 -9.45 -7.80
N ILE A 67 10.95 -9.31 -9.10
CA ILE A 67 11.76 -10.22 -9.91
C ILE A 67 13.22 -9.85 -9.62
N ARG A 68 13.64 -10.01 -8.37
CA ARG A 68 15.05 -9.94 -7.98
C ARG A 68 15.35 -11.10 -7.04
N ASN A 69 15.76 -12.17 -7.72
CA ASN A 69 16.69 -13.21 -7.32
C ASN A 69 16.23 -14.20 -6.25
N HIS A 70 15.60 -15.28 -6.71
CA HIS A 70 16.07 -16.61 -6.30
C HIS A 70 17.56 -16.71 -6.70
N ASN A 71 18.45 -16.36 -5.80
CA ASN A 71 19.80 -16.93 -5.79
C ASN A 71 19.91 -17.74 -4.51
N HIS A 72 20.39 -18.98 -4.69
CA HIS A 72 20.71 -20.00 -3.68
C HIS A 72 21.09 -19.48 -2.29
#